data_AF-A0A7Y9BNH2-F1
#
_entry.id   AF-A0A7Y9BNH2-F1
#
_cell.length_a   1.000
_cell.length_b   1.000
_cell.length_c   1.000
_cell.angle_alpha   90.00
_cell.angle_beta   90.00
_cell.angle_gamma   90.00
#
_symmetry.space_group_name_H-M   'P 1'
#
loop_
_entity.id
_entity.type
_entity.pdbx_description
1 polymer ?
#
loop_
_entity_poly.entity_id
_entity_poly.type
_entity_poly.pdbx_seq_one_letter_code
_entity_poly.pdbx_strand_id
1 'polypeptide(L)'
;MTRLEGRPGEGSGGRRTTGRLGGRLGGRLRRTLLAGLVAAAVAVPVSAAASPDVPAPIPVALAEGAAPREVYAANLANLAGAARMARDAGRTGRADRLHAMEAEGTARFLAFDGRGRGRAVEVFGDLETADRITVLVPGSDTTLDTYQRFRSGAVTLQQRLQAEHTRSAVVAWLGYDTPGTVSATVLTAERAQEAAAELAPFLRRLEQLSIPDARLSLLCHSYGSVVCARTATGPKVGDIALFGSPGTGAASAAELPTGARVWAGRGGDDWIGRVPHVRVGAVGFGTDPVAPAFGARAFAAGPGGHSDYLKPGTTSLNSLARIVLGTPEAPRA
;
A
#
# COMPACT_ATOMS: atom_id res chain seq x y z
N MET A 1 -49.03 -58.69 16.99
CA MET A 1 -50.39 -58.12 17.14
C MET A 1 -50.30 -56.67 16.66
N THR A 2 -50.94 -56.18 15.60
CA THR A 2 -52.00 -56.68 14.71
C THR A 2 -51.94 -55.86 13.42
N ARG A 3 -52.23 -56.51 12.30
CA ARG A 3 -52.52 -55.99 10.94
C ARG A 3 -53.41 -54.73 10.93
N LEU A 4 -53.31 -53.91 9.88
CA LEU A 4 -54.31 -53.88 8.81
C LEU A 4 -53.94 -52.92 7.65
N GLU A 5 -53.94 -53.48 6.45
CA GLU A 5 -53.98 -52.81 5.15
C GLU A 5 -55.36 -52.19 4.90
N GLY A 6 -55.40 -51.10 4.13
CA GLY A 6 -56.59 -50.55 3.50
C GLY A 6 -56.22 -49.74 2.25
N ARG A 7 -56.52 -50.29 1.06
CA ARG A 7 -56.52 -49.59 -0.25
C ARG A 7 -57.88 -48.85 -0.45
N PRO A 8 -58.22 -48.35 -1.65
CA PRO A 8 -57.86 -47.06 -2.25
C PRO A 8 -59.14 -46.23 -2.59
N GLY A 9 -59.01 -45.01 -3.15
CA GLY A 9 -60.17 -44.34 -3.78
C GLY A 9 -60.00 -42.86 -4.09
N GLU A 10 -60.04 -42.59 -5.39
CA GLU A 10 -60.17 -41.34 -6.17
C GLU A 10 -60.53 -40.00 -5.50
N GLY A 11 -59.89 -38.93 -6.01
CA GLY A 11 -60.29 -37.54 -5.81
C GLY A 11 -59.74 -36.64 -6.93
N SER A 12 -60.64 -36.05 -7.68
CA SER A 12 -60.44 -35.29 -8.92
C SER A 12 -59.90 -33.86 -8.71
N GLY A 13 -59.32 -33.32 -9.80
CA GLY A 13 -59.57 -31.95 -10.27
C GLY A 13 -59.14 -30.78 -9.40
N GLY A 14 -57.99 -30.18 -9.73
CA GLY A 14 -57.58 -28.90 -9.13
C GLY A 14 -56.35 -28.27 -9.76
N ARG A 15 -56.44 -27.89 -11.04
CA ARG A 15 -55.42 -27.10 -11.73
C ARG A 15 -55.43 -25.67 -11.16
N ARG A 16 -54.40 -25.30 -10.38
CA ARG A 16 -54.05 -23.88 -10.11
C ARG A 16 -52.59 -23.65 -10.47
N THR A 17 -52.41 -23.00 -11.60
CA THR A 17 -51.20 -22.28 -11.98
C THR A 17 -51.04 -21.06 -11.07
N THR A 18 -49.99 -21.02 -10.25
CA THR A 18 -49.45 -19.76 -9.72
C THR A 18 -47.96 -19.69 -10.03
N GLY A 19 -47.61 -18.78 -10.94
CA GLY A 19 -46.25 -18.51 -11.35
C GLY A 19 -45.43 -17.95 -10.19
N ARG A 20 -44.24 -18.52 -9.98
CA ARG A 20 -43.20 -17.98 -9.10
C ARG A 20 -42.09 -17.34 -9.94
N LEU A 21 -42.38 -16.18 -10.52
CA LEU A 21 -41.37 -15.22 -10.99
C LEU A 21 -41.12 -14.22 -9.86
N GLY A 22 -40.22 -14.54 -8.94
CA GLY A 22 -39.89 -13.63 -7.82
C GLY A 22 -38.68 -13.99 -6.98
N GLY A 23 -37.89 -15.01 -7.35
CA GLY A 23 -36.82 -15.54 -6.49
C GLY A 23 -35.38 -15.15 -6.87
N ARG A 24 -35.13 -14.61 -8.07
CA ARG A 24 -33.76 -14.49 -8.60
C ARG A 24 -33.06 -13.14 -8.36
N LEU A 25 -33.81 -12.06 -8.12
CA LEU A 25 -33.22 -10.73 -7.87
C LEU A 25 -32.81 -10.50 -6.40
N GLY A 26 -33.57 -11.05 -5.44
CA GLY A 26 -33.25 -10.91 -4.00
C GLY A 26 -32.00 -11.67 -3.55
N GLY A 27 -31.62 -12.75 -4.25
CA GLY A 27 -30.45 -13.56 -3.93
C GLY A 27 -29.11 -12.93 -4.34
N ARG A 28 -29.08 -12.11 -5.40
CA ARG A 28 -27.88 -11.40 -5.84
C ARG A 28 -27.56 -10.21 -4.93
N LEU A 29 -28.58 -9.44 -4.53
CA LEU A 29 -28.45 -8.33 -3.58
C LEU A 29 -28.04 -8.79 -2.17
N ARG A 30 -28.56 -9.93 -1.70
CA ARG A 30 -28.12 -10.51 -0.41
C ARG A 30 -26.69 -11.05 -0.45
N ARG A 31 -26.22 -11.54 -1.60
CA ARG A 31 -24.82 -11.99 -1.77
C ARG A 31 -23.82 -10.84 -1.89
N THR A 32 -24.19 -9.71 -2.51
CA THR A 32 -23.34 -8.51 -2.55
C THR A 32 -23.28 -7.81 -1.19
N LEU A 33 -24.38 -7.77 -0.44
CA LEU A 33 -24.40 -7.22 0.93
C LEU A 33 -23.62 -8.10 1.92
N LEU A 34 -23.66 -9.44 1.79
CA LEU A 34 -22.81 -10.32 2.60
C LEU A 34 -21.34 -10.26 2.17
N ALA A 35 -21.02 -10.06 0.89
CA ALA A 35 -19.63 -9.87 0.45
C ALA A 35 -19.02 -8.57 1.01
N GLY A 36 -19.82 -7.51 1.14
CA GLY A 36 -19.42 -6.27 1.83
C GLY A 36 -19.21 -6.43 3.33
N LEU A 37 -20.00 -7.29 3.99
CA LEU A 37 -19.88 -7.57 5.43
C LEU A 37 -18.76 -8.57 5.77
N VAL A 38 -18.44 -9.52 4.90
CA VAL A 38 -17.35 -10.50 5.12
C VAL A 38 -15.98 -9.90 4.87
N ALA A 39 -15.86 -8.86 4.02
CA ALA A 39 -14.63 -8.05 3.94
C ALA A 39 -14.32 -7.28 5.23
N ALA A 40 -15.32 -7.06 6.11
CA ALA A 40 -15.14 -6.41 7.40
C ALA A 40 -14.73 -7.37 8.54
N ALA A 41 -14.76 -8.70 8.34
CA ALA A 41 -14.66 -9.67 9.43
C ALA A 41 -13.37 -10.53 9.46
N VAL A 42 -12.44 -10.38 8.51
CA VAL A 42 -11.15 -11.14 8.53
C VAL A 42 -9.91 -10.24 8.50
N ALA A 43 -10.06 -8.92 8.44
CA ALA A 43 -8.99 -8.03 8.87
C ALA A 43 -9.18 -7.80 10.37
N VAL A 44 -8.40 -8.48 11.23
CA VAL A 44 -8.27 -8.05 12.63
C VAL A 44 -7.78 -6.60 12.58
N PRO A 45 -8.59 -5.60 12.94
CA PRO A 45 -8.15 -4.23 12.86
C PRO A 45 -7.20 -4.01 14.03
N VAL A 46 -5.92 -3.77 13.74
CA VAL A 46 -5.15 -2.89 14.62
C VAL A 46 -5.72 -1.51 14.34
N SER A 47 -6.85 -1.21 14.97
CA SER A 47 -7.44 0.12 14.95
C SER A 47 -6.36 1.07 15.48
N ALA A 48 -5.73 1.81 14.58
CA ALA A 48 -5.06 3.04 14.93
C ALA A 48 -6.16 4.01 15.38
N ALA A 49 -6.61 3.84 16.63
CA ALA A 49 -7.37 4.85 17.34
C ALA A 49 -6.65 6.17 17.06
N ALA A 50 -7.39 7.16 16.54
CA ALA A 50 -6.88 8.49 16.34
C ALA A 50 -6.08 8.86 17.59
N SER A 51 -4.77 9.04 17.43
CA SER A 51 -3.86 9.43 18.51
C SER A 51 -3.57 10.89 18.27
N PRO A 52 -4.52 11.82 18.56
CA PRO A 52 -4.42 13.17 18.05
C PRO A 52 -3.32 13.94 18.79
N ASP A 53 -2.85 13.44 19.93
CA ASP A 53 -1.95 14.17 20.81
C ASP A 53 -0.81 13.28 21.33
N VAL A 54 -0.01 12.72 20.40
CA VAL A 54 1.34 12.27 20.77
C VAL A 54 2.26 13.48 20.65
N PRO A 55 2.76 14.05 21.76
CA PRO A 55 3.69 15.17 21.71
C PRO A 55 5.04 14.67 21.21
N ALA A 56 5.67 15.47 20.35
CA ALA A 56 7.02 15.24 19.85
C ALA A 56 7.69 16.60 19.54
N PRO A 57 9.02 16.66 19.42
CA PRO A 57 9.72 17.87 19.00
C PRO A 57 9.19 18.35 17.65
N ILE A 58 9.31 19.65 17.39
CA ILE A 58 9.03 20.20 16.06
C ILE A 58 9.95 19.49 15.05
N PRO A 59 9.43 19.02 13.90
CA PRO A 59 10.25 18.40 12.86
C PRO A 59 11.40 19.30 12.44
N VAL A 60 12.54 18.68 12.13
CA VAL A 60 13.71 19.44 11.73
C VAL A 60 13.49 20.04 10.35
N ALA A 61 13.48 21.37 10.26
CA ALA A 61 13.59 22.08 9.00
C ALA A 61 15.09 22.21 8.66
N LEU A 62 15.53 21.51 7.62
CA LEU A 62 16.91 21.58 7.15
C LEU A 62 17.00 22.43 5.89
N ALA A 63 18.07 23.20 5.79
CA ALA A 63 18.37 24.04 4.64
C ALA A 63 18.41 23.22 3.34
N GLU A 64 18.06 23.87 2.23
CA GLU A 64 18.28 23.30 0.90
C GLU A 64 19.78 23.04 0.71
N GLY A 65 20.12 21.85 0.19
CA GLY A 65 21.51 21.44 -0.01
C GLY A 65 22.23 20.83 1.19
N ALA A 66 21.57 20.68 2.36
CA ALA A 66 22.16 19.97 3.50
C ALA A 66 22.60 18.54 3.12
N ALA A 67 23.78 18.13 3.57
CA ALA A 67 24.32 16.82 3.25
C ALA A 67 23.42 15.71 3.85
N PRO A 68 23.22 14.56 3.18
CA PRO A 68 22.38 13.47 3.70
C PRO A 68 22.73 13.04 5.13
N ARG A 69 24.02 13.03 5.48
CA ARG A 69 24.49 12.65 6.82
C ARG A 69 24.02 13.61 7.92
N GLU A 70 24.02 14.90 7.65
CA GLU A 70 23.50 15.92 8.57
C GLU A 70 22.00 15.76 8.74
N VAL A 71 21.28 15.48 7.64
CA VAL A 71 19.85 15.19 7.64
C VAL A 71 19.52 13.97 8.50
N TYR A 72 20.29 12.90 8.35
CA TYR A 72 20.11 11.68 9.14
C TYR A 72 20.35 11.93 10.62
N ALA A 73 21.44 12.61 10.99
CA ALA A 73 21.77 12.90 12.38
C ALA A 73 20.69 13.76 13.06
N ALA A 74 20.20 14.79 12.38
CA ALA A 74 19.19 15.68 12.94
C ALA A 74 17.84 14.98 13.15
N ASN A 75 17.39 14.17 12.18
CA ASN A 75 16.15 13.40 12.33
C ASN A 75 16.28 12.27 13.36
N LEU A 76 17.47 11.67 13.52
CA LEU A 76 17.71 10.68 14.58
C LEU A 76 17.60 11.32 15.98
N ALA A 77 18.18 12.52 16.16
CA ALA A 77 18.00 13.29 17.40
C ALA A 77 16.54 13.67 17.65
N ASN A 78 15.78 14.00 16.59
CA ASN A 78 14.35 14.28 16.69
C ASN A 78 13.56 13.04 17.13
N LEU A 79 13.86 11.87 16.54
CA LEU A 79 13.27 10.59 16.92
C LEU A 79 13.55 10.23 18.38
N ALA A 80 14.78 10.41 18.86
CA ALA A 80 15.12 10.20 20.27
C ALA A 80 14.35 11.17 21.18
N GLY A 81 14.18 12.43 20.77
CA GLY A 81 13.34 13.41 21.47
C GLY A 81 11.87 13.03 21.51
N ALA A 82 11.32 12.55 20.39
CA ALA A 82 9.95 12.05 20.29
C ALA A 82 9.73 10.82 21.18
N ALA A 83 10.69 9.90 21.27
CA ALA A 83 10.63 8.75 22.15
C ALA A 83 10.56 9.16 23.64
N ARG A 84 11.37 10.14 24.05
CA ARG A 84 11.33 10.71 25.41
C ARG A 84 9.99 11.39 25.70
N MET A 85 9.54 12.29 24.83
CA MET A 85 8.27 13.01 25.01
C MET A 85 7.06 12.06 25.01
N ALA A 86 7.07 11.03 24.17
CA ALA A 86 6.04 9.99 24.19
C ALA A 86 6.03 9.24 25.52
N ARG A 87 7.20 8.90 26.07
CA ARG A 87 7.33 8.23 27.38
C ARG A 87 6.83 9.12 28.51
N ASP A 88 7.23 10.39 28.54
CA ASP A 88 6.82 11.38 29.55
C ASP A 88 5.31 11.63 29.51
N ALA A 89 4.71 11.56 28.32
CA ALA A 89 3.26 11.65 28.11
C ALA A 89 2.50 10.33 28.36
N GLY A 90 3.14 9.30 28.91
CA GLY A 90 2.52 7.99 29.19
C GLY A 90 2.20 7.15 27.95
N ARG A 91 2.71 7.52 26.78
CA ARG A 91 2.55 6.79 25.50
C ARG A 91 3.66 5.74 25.32
N THR A 92 3.80 4.84 26.30
CA THR A 92 4.89 3.85 26.35
C THR A 92 4.99 2.99 25.08
N GLY A 93 3.86 2.50 24.56
CA GLY A 93 3.85 1.73 23.32
C GLY A 93 4.36 2.49 22.09
N ARG A 94 4.16 3.82 22.03
CA ARG A 94 4.78 4.66 20.99
C ARG A 94 6.27 4.85 21.26
N ALA A 95 6.65 5.14 22.50
CA ALA A 95 8.05 5.30 22.88
C ALA A 95 8.88 4.06 22.54
N ASP A 96 8.37 2.87 22.86
CA ASP A 96 9.05 1.60 22.57
C ASP A 96 9.22 1.34 21.07
N ARG A 97 8.21 1.68 20.25
CA ARG A 97 8.31 1.60 18.79
C ARG A 97 9.34 2.56 18.22
N LEU A 98 9.39 3.79 18.72
CA LEU A 98 10.40 4.77 18.31
C LEU A 98 11.81 4.32 18.72
N HIS A 99 11.98 3.81 19.94
CA HIS A 99 13.25 3.22 20.36
C HIS A 99 13.65 2.02 19.50
N ALA A 100 12.71 1.17 19.09
CA ALA A 100 13.00 0.05 18.19
C ALA A 100 13.50 0.52 16.81
N MET A 101 13.02 1.66 16.32
CA MET A 101 13.53 2.27 15.09
C MET A 101 14.97 2.80 15.27
N GLU A 102 15.34 3.26 16.46
CA GLU A 102 16.70 3.74 16.78
C GLU A 102 17.70 2.60 17.06
N ALA A 103 17.26 1.56 17.76
CA ALA A 103 18.11 0.55 18.41
C ALA A 103 19.03 -0.24 17.48
N GLU A 104 18.77 -0.22 16.18
CA GLU A 104 19.61 -0.89 15.18
C GLU A 104 20.87 -0.07 14.83
N GLY A 105 20.99 1.19 15.26
CA GLY A 105 22.18 2.03 15.09
C GLY A 105 22.46 2.45 13.63
N THR A 106 21.64 1.99 12.68
CA THR A 106 21.79 2.24 11.24
C THR A 106 20.63 3.03 10.65
N ALA A 107 19.71 3.53 11.48
CA ALA A 107 18.54 4.24 11.03
C ALA A 107 18.92 5.56 10.36
N ARG A 108 18.40 5.78 9.15
CA ARG A 108 18.69 6.95 8.30
C ARG A 108 17.38 7.58 7.88
N PHE A 109 17.07 8.78 8.36
CA PHE A 109 15.80 9.45 8.04
C PHE A 109 16.03 10.73 7.24
N LEU A 110 15.43 10.82 6.05
CA LEU A 110 15.37 12.07 5.28
C LEU A 110 14.36 13.07 5.87
N ALA A 111 13.33 12.55 6.52
CA ALA A 111 12.35 13.33 7.25
C ALA A 111 11.75 12.49 8.39
N PHE A 112 11.45 13.13 9.51
CA PHE A 112 10.78 12.52 10.64
C PHE A 112 9.87 13.55 11.35
N ASP A 113 8.64 13.14 11.63
CA ASP A 113 7.70 13.87 12.47
C ASP A 113 7.04 12.89 13.44
N GLY A 114 7.39 12.99 14.72
CA GLY A 114 6.84 12.12 15.76
C GLY A 114 5.41 12.47 16.18
N ARG A 115 4.87 13.63 15.74
CA ARG A 115 3.60 14.17 16.23
C ARG A 115 2.40 13.40 15.67
N GLY A 116 1.37 13.24 16.49
CA GLY A 116 0.12 12.58 16.07
C GLY A 116 0.33 11.17 15.52
N ARG A 117 -0.22 10.87 14.33
CA ARG A 117 0.00 9.59 13.61
C ARG A 117 1.46 9.41 13.15
N GLY A 118 2.17 10.52 13.00
CA GLY A 118 3.58 10.61 12.66
C GLY A 118 3.90 10.29 11.20
N ARG A 119 5.05 10.78 10.76
CA ARG A 119 5.60 10.63 9.41
C ARG A 119 7.07 10.23 9.51
N ALA A 120 7.51 9.38 8.57
CA ALA A 120 8.91 8.95 8.50
C ALA A 120 9.30 8.63 7.06
N VAL A 121 10.45 9.15 6.63
CA VAL A 121 11.08 8.80 5.36
C VAL A 121 12.42 8.14 5.67
N GLU A 122 12.41 6.82 5.84
CA GLU A 122 13.58 6.03 6.22
C GLU A 122 14.29 5.48 4.99
N VAL A 123 15.62 5.48 5.02
CA VAL A 123 16.50 5.02 3.94
C VAL A 123 17.22 3.74 4.39
N PHE A 124 17.10 2.70 3.57
CA PHE A 124 17.84 1.45 3.69
C PHE A 124 18.83 1.36 2.53
N GLY A 125 20.11 1.13 2.83
CA GLY A 125 21.20 1.28 1.85
C GLY A 125 21.83 2.68 1.90
N ASP A 126 22.70 2.97 0.93
CA ASP A 126 23.46 4.22 0.86
C ASP A 126 23.00 5.07 -0.33
N LEU A 127 22.28 6.16 -0.04
CA LEU A 127 21.73 7.05 -1.05
C LEU A 127 22.81 7.83 -1.82
N GLU A 128 23.95 8.11 -1.18
CA GLU A 128 25.04 8.89 -1.79
C GLU A 128 25.70 8.11 -2.95
N THR A 129 25.59 6.78 -2.92
CA THR A 129 26.24 5.89 -3.91
C THR A 129 25.26 5.03 -4.71
N ALA A 130 23.97 4.98 -4.34
CA ALA A 130 23.01 4.14 -5.03
C ALA A 130 22.69 4.62 -6.45
N ASP A 131 22.69 3.69 -7.41
CA ASP A 131 22.23 3.90 -8.79
C ASP A 131 20.83 3.27 -9.04
N ARG A 132 20.38 2.39 -8.15
CA ARG A 132 19.01 1.87 -8.08
C ARG A 132 18.32 2.33 -6.81
N ILE A 133 17.43 3.31 -6.94
CA ILE A 133 16.72 3.90 -5.79
C ILE A 133 15.24 3.56 -5.90
N THR A 134 14.71 2.91 -4.88
CA THR A 134 13.29 2.54 -4.82
C THR A 134 12.58 3.40 -3.80
N VAL A 135 11.49 4.06 -4.16
CA VAL A 135 10.58 4.70 -3.21
C VAL A 135 9.39 3.77 -3.00
N LEU A 136 9.29 3.23 -1.79
CA LEU A 136 8.18 2.38 -1.37
C LEU A 136 7.10 3.25 -0.73
N VAL A 137 5.88 3.22 -1.27
CA VAL A 137 4.74 4.02 -0.82
C VAL A 137 3.70 3.09 -0.17
N PRO A 138 3.36 3.31 1.12
CA PRO A 138 2.48 2.42 1.87
C PRO A 138 1.01 2.60 1.50
N GLY A 139 0.18 1.68 1.99
CA GLY A 139 -1.28 1.79 1.95
C GLY A 139 -1.88 2.45 3.19
N SER A 140 -3.21 2.32 3.31
CA SER A 140 -4.01 2.75 4.46
C SER A 140 -3.48 2.20 5.80
N ASP A 141 -3.85 2.86 6.90
CA ASP A 141 -3.50 2.47 8.28
C ASP A 141 -2.00 2.35 8.61
N THR A 142 -1.12 2.90 7.77
CA THR A 142 0.31 2.98 8.08
C THR A 142 0.60 4.26 8.87
N THR A 143 1.06 4.11 10.10
CA THR A 143 1.42 5.20 11.03
C THR A 143 2.72 4.84 11.75
N LEU A 144 3.28 5.72 12.58
CA LEU A 144 4.40 5.34 13.45
C LEU A 144 4.04 4.22 14.45
N ASP A 145 2.76 4.00 14.75
CA ASP A 145 2.32 2.90 15.62
C ASP A 145 2.26 1.55 14.90
N THR A 146 2.09 1.56 13.58
CA THR A 146 2.02 0.34 12.74
C THR A 146 3.24 0.19 11.81
N TYR A 147 4.20 1.11 11.91
CA TYR A 147 5.32 1.28 10.98
C TYR A 147 6.18 0.03 10.83
N GLN A 148 6.31 -0.77 11.90
CA GLN A 148 7.21 -1.92 11.88
C GLN A 148 6.90 -2.91 10.76
N ARG A 149 5.62 -3.12 10.42
CA ARG A 149 5.26 -4.00 9.28
C ARG A 149 5.79 -3.43 7.96
N PHE A 150 5.61 -2.13 7.76
CA PHE A 150 6.06 -1.43 6.56
C PHE A 150 7.60 -1.41 6.47
N ARG A 151 8.27 -1.12 7.59
CA ARG A 151 9.71 -1.17 7.76
C ARG A 151 10.29 -2.55 7.45
N SER A 152 9.71 -3.64 7.98
CA SER A 152 10.13 -5.00 7.66
C SER A 152 10.04 -5.33 6.16
N GLY A 153 9.01 -4.83 5.47
CA GLY A 153 8.90 -4.97 4.02
C GLY A 153 10.01 -4.21 3.26
N ALA A 154 10.33 -2.99 3.68
CA ALA A 154 11.41 -2.20 3.11
C ALA A 154 12.79 -2.83 3.32
N VAL A 155 13.06 -3.34 4.54
CA VAL A 155 14.28 -4.09 4.86
C VAL A 155 14.42 -5.33 3.99
N THR A 156 13.34 -6.12 3.87
CA THR A 156 13.34 -7.34 3.05
C THR A 156 13.58 -7.03 1.58
N LEU A 157 12.97 -5.95 1.07
CA LEU A 157 13.21 -5.48 -0.30
C LEU A 157 14.66 -5.04 -0.50
N GLN A 158 15.22 -4.25 0.42
CA GLN A 158 16.62 -3.81 0.32
C GLN A 158 17.57 -5.01 0.35
N GLN A 159 17.38 -5.96 1.26
CA GLN A 159 18.19 -7.18 1.30
C GLN A 159 18.12 -7.96 -0.01
N ARG A 160 16.92 -8.08 -0.58
CA ARG A 160 16.71 -8.76 -1.86
C ARG A 160 17.40 -8.05 -3.03
N LEU A 161 17.34 -6.72 -3.07
CA LEU A 161 18.02 -5.92 -4.09
C LEU A 161 19.54 -6.02 -3.94
N GLN A 162 20.05 -5.88 -2.72
CA GLN A 162 21.46 -5.87 -2.41
C GLN A 162 22.16 -7.20 -2.71
N ALA A 163 21.42 -8.32 -2.65
CA ALA A 163 21.90 -9.63 -3.05
C ALA A 163 22.28 -9.72 -4.55
N GLU A 164 21.69 -8.88 -5.41
CA GLU A 164 22.01 -8.83 -6.85
C GLU A 164 22.70 -7.51 -7.26
N HIS A 165 22.51 -6.44 -6.49
CA HIS A 165 23.00 -5.11 -6.83
C HIS A 165 23.37 -4.32 -5.58
N THR A 166 24.66 -4.28 -5.26
CA THR A 166 25.17 -3.69 -4.01
C THR A 166 24.91 -2.18 -3.86
N ARG A 167 24.76 -1.47 -4.99
CA ARG A 167 24.47 -0.02 -5.09
C ARG A 167 22.95 0.26 -5.15
N SER A 168 22.15 -0.48 -4.40
CA SER A 168 20.71 -0.23 -4.26
C SER A 168 20.37 0.48 -2.96
N ALA A 169 19.32 1.31 -2.99
CA ALA A 169 18.71 1.88 -1.80
C ALA A 169 17.18 1.79 -1.88
N VAL A 170 16.53 1.54 -0.74
CA VAL A 170 15.07 1.61 -0.57
C VAL A 170 14.75 2.76 0.36
N VAL A 171 13.84 3.63 -0.07
CA VAL A 171 13.27 4.70 0.74
C VAL A 171 11.84 4.33 1.10
N ALA A 172 11.61 4.01 2.38
CA ALA A 172 10.28 3.78 2.93
C ALA A 172 9.60 5.12 3.21
N TRP A 173 8.72 5.56 2.30
CA TRP A 173 8.13 6.88 2.33
C TRP A 173 6.76 6.89 3.01
N LEU A 174 6.73 7.11 4.33
CA LEU A 174 5.53 7.49 5.07
C LEU A 174 5.48 9.02 5.19
N GLY A 175 5.28 9.70 4.06
CA GLY A 175 5.30 11.16 3.96
C GLY A 175 3.94 11.86 4.07
N TYR A 176 2.85 11.11 4.18
CA TYR A 176 1.48 11.63 4.16
C TYR A 176 0.62 10.95 5.24
N ASP A 177 -0.52 11.57 5.55
CA ASP A 177 -1.49 11.01 6.47
C ASP A 177 -2.31 9.92 5.76
N THR A 178 -1.93 8.66 5.98
CA THR A 178 -2.61 7.53 5.33
C THR A 178 -4.07 7.47 5.80
N PRO A 179 -5.03 7.24 4.90
CA PRO A 179 -6.42 7.10 5.30
C PRO A 179 -6.62 5.83 6.13
N GLY A 180 -7.65 5.83 6.99
CA GLY A 180 -8.00 4.63 7.77
C GLY A 180 -8.91 3.69 6.99
N THR A 181 -8.69 2.37 7.03
CA THR A 181 -9.38 1.38 6.15
C THR A 181 -10.91 1.36 6.30
N VAL A 182 -11.45 1.83 7.43
CA VAL A 182 -12.91 1.91 7.69
C VAL A 182 -13.51 3.29 7.34
N SER A 183 -12.74 4.18 6.72
CA SER A 183 -13.22 5.50 6.31
C SER A 183 -13.71 5.50 4.86
N ALA A 184 -14.79 6.25 4.59
CA ALA A 184 -15.21 6.56 3.21
C ALA A 184 -14.09 7.25 2.40
N THR A 185 -13.12 7.88 3.07
CA THR A 185 -11.93 8.50 2.44
C THR A 185 -11.02 7.49 1.73
N VAL A 186 -11.05 6.20 2.10
CA VAL A 186 -10.35 5.14 1.37
C VAL A 186 -11.01 4.85 0.03
N LEU A 187 -12.25 5.30 -0.17
CA LEU A 187 -13.00 5.14 -1.40
C LEU A 187 -12.92 6.38 -2.31
N THR A 188 -12.26 7.45 -1.88
CA THR A 188 -12.13 8.69 -2.65
C THR A 188 -10.67 9.02 -2.97
N ALA A 189 -10.52 9.82 -4.02
CA ALA A 189 -9.23 10.24 -4.57
C ALA A 189 -8.57 11.43 -3.84
N GLU A 190 -9.30 12.09 -2.93
CA GLU A 190 -8.91 13.38 -2.36
C GLU A 190 -7.65 13.30 -1.49
N ARG A 191 -7.59 12.33 -0.57
CA ARG A 191 -6.38 12.09 0.25
C ARG A 191 -5.17 11.71 -0.60
N ALA A 192 -5.40 10.99 -1.70
CA ALA A 192 -4.34 10.67 -2.64
C ALA A 192 -3.84 11.90 -3.41
N GLN A 193 -4.71 12.90 -3.65
CA GLN A 193 -4.31 14.16 -4.28
C GLN A 193 -3.43 14.99 -3.34
N GLU A 194 -3.81 15.09 -2.06
CA GLU A 194 -2.98 15.72 -1.01
C GLU A 194 -1.61 15.02 -0.90
N ALA A 195 -1.62 13.69 -0.81
CA ALA A 195 -0.39 12.90 -0.73
C ALA A 195 0.49 13.03 -1.98
N ALA A 196 -0.09 13.14 -3.17
CA ALA A 196 0.65 13.34 -4.42
C ALA A 196 1.35 14.72 -4.46
N ALA A 197 0.74 15.75 -3.86
CA ALA A 197 1.34 17.07 -3.72
C ALA A 197 2.57 17.08 -2.79
N GLU A 198 2.67 16.10 -1.89
CA GLU A 198 3.85 15.87 -1.03
C GLU A 198 4.88 14.94 -1.70
N LEU A 199 4.43 13.90 -2.41
CA LEU A 199 5.32 12.93 -3.06
C LEU A 199 6.10 13.57 -4.23
N ALA A 200 5.45 14.37 -5.06
CA ALA A 200 6.09 14.99 -6.22
C ALA A 200 7.33 15.88 -5.87
N PRO A 201 7.26 16.82 -4.91
CA PRO A 201 8.45 17.57 -4.48
C PRO A 201 9.47 16.68 -3.78
N PHE A 202 9.04 15.65 -3.03
CA PHE A 202 9.98 14.70 -2.44
C PHE A 202 10.79 13.97 -3.52
N LEU A 203 10.17 13.50 -4.60
CA LEU A 203 10.87 12.85 -5.71
C LEU A 203 11.89 13.79 -6.36
N ARG A 204 11.55 15.06 -6.59
CA ARG A 204 12.50 16.05 -7.12
C ARG A 204 13.70 16.27 -6.19
N ARG A 205 13.46 16.35 -4.88
CA ARG A 205 14.54 16.46 -3.89
C ARG A 205 15.41 15.19 -3.87
N LEU A 206 14.79 14.02 -3.96
CA LEU A 206 15.51 12.75 -4.01
C LEU A 206 16.41 12.68 -5.24
N GLU A 207 15.92 13.12 -6.41
CA GLU A 207 16.71 13.21 -7.64
C GLU A 207 17.96 14.09 -7.47
N GLN A 208 17.86 15.20 -6.72
CA GLN A 208 18.99 16.10 -6.43
C GLN A 208 19.99 15.51 -5.43
N LEU A 209 19.53 14.67 -4.51
CA LEU A 209 20.39 13.97 -3.54
C LEU A 209 21.07 12.73 -4.10
N SER A 210 20.66 12.30 -5.30
CA SER A 210 21.12 11.07 -5.93
C SER A 210 22.23 11.37 -6.94
N ILE A 211 23.02 10.34 -7.28
CA ILE A 211 24.02 10.47 -8.33
C ILE A 211 23.37 10.76 -9.71
N PRO A 212 24.10 11.38 -10.66
CA PRO A 212 23.57 11.77 -11.96
C PRO A 212 22.88 10.65 -12.76
N ASP A 213 23.40 9.42 -12.69
CA ASP A 213 22.86 8.27 -13.42
C ASP A 213 21.88 7.40 -12.61
N ALA A 214 21.53 7.84 -11.39
CA ALA A 214 20.58 7.11 -10.56
C ALA A 214 19.21 7.01 -11.25
N ARG A 215 18.64 5.80 -11.19
CA ARG A 215 17.30 5.50 -11.66
C ARG A 215 16.37 5.25 -10.49
N LEU A 216 15.20 5.87 -10.54
CA LEU A 216 14.18 5.76 -9.52
C LEU A 216 13.07 4.80 -9.95
N SER A 217 12.55 4.03 -8.99
CA SER A 217 11.35 3.21 -9.15
C SER A 217 10.36 3.49 -8.02
N LEU A 218 9.07 3.61 -8.33
CA LEU A 218 8.02 3.71 -7.31
C LEU A 218 7.36 2.35 -7.13
N LEU A 219 7.35 1.82 -5.91
CA LEU A 219 6.61 0.62 -5.55
C LEU A 219 5.45 1.02 -4.64
N CYS A 220 4.22 0.87 -5.14
CA CYS A 220 3.05 1.51 -4.57
C CYS A 220 2.03 0.46 -4.15
N HIS A 221 1.90 0.26 -2.84
CA HIS A 221 1.05 -0.77 -2.25
C HIS A 221 -0.33 -0.22 -1.90
N SER A 222 -1.40 -0.95 -2.24
CA SER A 222 -2.76 -0.63 -1.77
C SER A 222 -3.13 0.83 -2.07
N TYR A 223 -3.59 1.62 -1.09
CA TYR A 223 -3.90 3.05 -1.31
C TYR A 223 -2.72 3.87 -1.85
N GLY A 224 -1.47 3.47 -1.57
CA GLY A 224 -0.28 4.09 -2.17
C GLY A 224 -0.25 4.04 -3.69
N SER A 225 -0.91 3.04 -4.31
CA SER A 225 -1.08 3.00 -5.78
C SER A 225 -1.91 4.17 -6.32
N VAL A 226 -2.89 4.64 -5.55
CA VAL A 226 -3.74 5.80 -5.87
C VAL A 226 -2.94 7.10 -5.76
N VAL A 227 -2.03 7.18 -4.77
CA VAL A 227 -1.08 8.29 -4.57
C VAL A 227 -0.10 8.37 -5.73
N CYS A 228 0.59 7.27 -6.04
CA CYS A 228 1.56 7.23 -7.14
C CYS A 228 0.92 7.56 -8.49
N ALA A 229 -0.30 7.06 -8.75
CA ALA A 229 -1.04 7.34 -9.96
C ALA A 229 -1.40 8.83 -10.16
N ARG A 230 -1.40 9.65 -9.10
CA ARG A 230 -1.64 11.10 -9.17
C ARG A 230 -0.37 11.92 -9.14
N THR A 231 0.75 11.29 -8.85
CA THR A 231 2.02 11.99 -8.63
C THR A 231 2.69 12.24 -9.96
N ALA A 232 2.87 13.51 -10.31
CA ALA A 232 3.70 13.88 -11.45
C ALA A 232 5.16 13.48 -11.18
N THR A 233 5.74 12.65 -12.05
CA THR A 233 7.11 12.14 -11.86
C THR A 233 8.13 12.84 -12.76
N GLY A 234 9.37 12.98 -12.27
CA GLY A 234 10.51 13.41 -13.07
C GLY A 234 11.05 12.31 -14.00
N PRO A 235 12.00 12.64 -14.89
CA PRO A 235 12.51 11.72 -15.91
C PRO A 235 13.36 10.57 -15.34
N LYS A 236 13.85 10.68 -14.10
CA LYS A 236 14.61 9.59 -13.45
C LYS A 236 13.72 8.46 -12.97
N VAL A 237 12.40 8.70 -12.79
CA VAL A 237 11.45 7.64 -12.46
C VAL A 237 11.17 6.81 -13.70
N GLY A 238 11.81 5.64 -13.78
CA GLY A 238 11.71 4.74 -14.93
C GLY A 238 10.55 3.75 -14.85
N ASP A 239 10.13 3.41 -13.63
CA ASP A 239 9.17 2.35 -13.37
C ASP A 239 8.26 2.71 -12.19
N ILE A 240 6.96 2.41 -12.33
CA ILE A 240 5.96 2.46 -11.25
C ILE A 240 5.30 1.09 -11.17
N ALA A 241 5.37 0.41 -10.04
CA ALA A 241 4.69 -0.85 -9.81
C ALA A 241 3.51 -0.66 -8.83
N LEU A 242 2.32 -0.97 -9.30
CA LEU A 242 1.06 -0.91 -8.55
C LEU A 242 0.72 -2.32 -8.07
N PHE A 243 0.59 -2.53 -6.76
CA PHE A 243 0.29 -3.87 -6.26
C PHE A 243 -0.63 -3.89 -5.04
N GLY A 244 -1.48 -4.91 -4.98
CA GLY A 244 -2.64 -4.91 -4.10
C GLY A 244 -3.53 -3.68 -4.31
N SER A 245 -3.55 -3.12 -5.52
CA SER A 245 -4.17 -1.82 -5.80
C SER A 245 -5.69 -1.90 -5.81
N PRO A 246 -6.40 -0.97 -5.15
CA PRO A 246 -7.84 -0.79 -5.34
C PRO A 246 -8.18 -0.14 -6.70
N GLY A 247 -7.18 0.44 -7.38
CA GLY A 247 -7.27 1.18 -8.63
C GLY A 247 -6.37 2.41 -8.63
N THR A 248 -6.47 3.22 -9.67
CA THR A 248 -5.66 4.45 -9.83
C THR A 248 -6.51 5.71 -9.91
N GLY A 249 -7.81 5.58 -10.13
CA GLY A 249 -8.72 6.68 -10.45
C GLY A 249 -8.60 7.22 -11.88
N ALA A 250 -7.68 6.67 -12.68
CA ALA A 250 -7.59 6.89 -14.12
C ALA A 250 -8.27 5.74 -14.88
N ALA A 251 -8.68 5.95 -16.13
CA ALA A 251 -9.25 4.87 -16.95
C ALA A 251 -8.15 3.98 -17.57
N SER A 252 -6.97 4.53 -17.80
CA SER A 252 -5.82 3.82 -18.39
C SER A 252 -4.48 4.27 -17.82
N ALA A 253 -3.44 3.45 -18.00
CA ALA A 253 -2.07 3.77 -17.62
C ALA A 253 -1.50 4.97 -18.39
N ALA A 254 -1.99 5.23 -19.60
CA ALA A 254 -1.57 6.35 -20.44
C ALA A 254 -2.06 7.72 -19.92
N GLU A 255 -3.06 7.74 -19.03
CA GLU A 255 -3.56 8.96 -18.39
C GLU A 255 -2.77 9.35 -17.12
N LEU A 256 -1.87 8.50 -16.65
CA LEU A 256 -1.07 8.82 -15.46
C LEU A 256 -0.07 9.93 -15.79
N PRO A 257 0.21 10.87 -14.86
CA PRO A 257 1.10 12.00 -15.09
C PRO A 257 2.60 11.59 -15.01
N THR A 258 2.99 10.60 -15.80
CA THR A 258 4.32 9.97 -15.74
C THR A 258 4.77 9.49 -17.12
N GLY A 259 6.08 9.57 -17.38
CA GLY A 259 6.72 8.87 -18.50
C GLY A 259 7.21 7.46 -18.15
N ALA A 260 7.02 7.01 -16.91
CA ALA A 260 7.50 5.73 -16.41
C ALA A 260 6.73 4.55 -17.01
N ARG A 261 7.38 3.38 -17.05
CA ARG A 261 6.69 2.13 -17.34
C ARG A 261 5.80 1.76 -16.14
N VAL A 262 4.52 1.56 -16.40
CA VAL A 262 3.55 1.18 -15.38
C VAL A 262 3.43 -0.33 -15.33
N TRP A 263 3.59 -0.90 -14.15
CA TRP A 263 3.46 -2.32 -13.86
C TRP A 263 2.31 -2.56 -12.88
N ALA A 264 1.64 -3.70 -12.99
CA ALA A 264 0.57 -4.08 -12.07
C ALA A 264 0.60 -5.55 -11.71
N GLY A 265 0.34 -5.86 -10.44
CA GLY A 265 0.28 -7.24 -9.95
C GLY A 265 -0.62 -7.36 -8.74
N ARG A 266 -1.36 -8.48 -8.65
CA ARG A 266 -2.23 -8.79 -7.53
C ARG A 266 -2.02 -10.24 -7.12
N GLY A 267 -1.79 -10.46 -5.83
CA GLY A 267 -1.68 -11.79 -5.25
C GLY A 267 -2.99 -12.56 -5.36
N GLY A 268 -2.92 -13.87 -5.57
CA GLY A 268 -4.10 -14.73 -5.79
C GLY A 268 -5.14 -14.66 -4.66
N ASP A 269 -4.66 -14.58 -3.41
CA ASP A 269 -5.52 -14.50 -2.21
C ASP A 269 -5.76 -13.06 -1.74
N ASP A 270 -5.36 -12.05 -2.53
CA ASP A 270 -5.62 -10.66 -2.18
C ASP A 270 -7.12 -10.33 -2.30
N TRP A 271 -7.72 -10.00 -1.15
CA TRP A 271 -9.13 -9.63 -1.04
C TRP A 271 -9.50 -8.41 -1.89
N ILE A 272 -8.53 -7.58 -2.29
CA ILE A 272 -8.77 -6.42 -3.15
C ILE A 272 -9.41 -6.81 -4.48
N GLY A 273 -9.13 -8.03 -4.98
CA GLY A 273 -9.76 -8.55 -6.20
C GLY A 273 -11.26 -8.79 -6.08
N ARG A 274 -11.82 -8.71 -4.86
CA ARG A 274 -13.27 -8.79 -4.60
C ARG A 274 -13.92 -7.40 -4.48
N VAL A 275 -13.14 -6.33 -4.46
CA VAL A 275 -13.65 -4.96 -4.42
C VAL A 275 -14.07 -4.54 -5.82
N PRO A 276 -15.25 -3.93 -6.01
CA PRO A 276 -15.67 -3.43 -7.31
C PRO A 276 -14.72 -2.34 -7.85
N HIS A 277 -14.04 -2.63 -8.95
CA HIS A 277 -13.16 -1.69 -9.66
C HIS A 277 -13.98 -0.85 -10.66
N VAL A 278 -14.78 0.07 -10.13
CA VAL A 278 -15.58 1.03 -10.89
C VAL A 278 -15.45 2.40 -10.26
N ARG A 279 -15.71 3.46 -11.03
CA ARG A 279 -15.81 4.82 -10.50
C ARG A 279 -17.18 5.39 -10.81
N VAL A 280 -17.89 5.86 -9.79
CA VAL A 280 -19.15 6.59 -9.92
C VAL A 280 -19.00 7.93 -9.21
N GLY A 281 -18.96 9.02 -9.98
CA GLY A 281 -18.59 10.33 -9.45
C GLY A 281 -17.18 10.32 -8.84
N ALA A 282 -17.10 10.65 -7.55
CA ALA A 282 -15.86 10.68 -6.76
C ALA A 282 -15.55 9.38 -6.00
N VAL A 283 -16.43 8.36 -6.10
CA VAL A 283 -16.32 7.11 -5.35
C VAL A 283 -15.77 6.00 -6.24
N GLY A 284 -14.74 5.31 -5.75
CA GLY A 284 -14.06 4.21 -6.43
C GLY A 284 -12.91 4.66 -7.34
N PHE A 285 -12.10 3.71 -7.78
CA PHE A 285 -10.80 3.97 -8.42
C PHE A 285 -10.71 3.54 -9.88
N GLY A 286 -11.86 3.34 -10.53
CA GLY A 286 -11.93 3.07 -11.97
C GLY A 286 -11.39 1.69 -12.33
N THR A 287 -10.78 1.59 -13.52
CA THR A 287 -10.30 0.34 -14.10
C THR A 287 -9.30 -0.36 -13.18
N ASP A 288 -9.48 -1.67 -13.00
CA ASP A 288 -8.54 -2.53 -12.26
C ASP A 288 -7.15 -2.48 -12.92
N PRO A 289 -6.05 -2.12 -12.21
CA PRO A 289 -4.74 -1.99 -12.82
C PRO A 289 -4.17 -3.28 -13.38
N VAL A 290 -4.62 -4.45 -12.89
CA VAL A 290 -4.21 -5.74 -13.46
C VAL A 290 -5.03 -6.15 -14.68
N ALA A 291 -6.12 -5.45 -14.99
CA ALA A 291 -6.92 -5.72 -16.17
C ALA A 291 -6.17 -5.27 -17.45
N PRO A 292 -6.18 -6.07 -18.52
CA PRO A 292 -5.55 -5.70 -19.79
C PRO A 292 -5.99 -4.33 -20.33
N ALA A 293 -7.27 -3.97 -20.11
CA ALA A 293 -7.83 -2.69 -20.53
C ALA A 293 -7.18 -1.47 -19.87
N PHE A 294 -6.55 -1.63 -18.70
CA PHE A 294 -5.81 -0.54 -18.07
C PHE A 294 -4.48 -0.25 -18.79
N GLY A 295 -3.86 -1.25 -19.42
CA GLY A 295 -2.63 -1.08 -20.20
C GLY A 295 -1.33 -1.09 -19.39
N ALA A 296 -1.36 -1.49 -18.11
CA ALA A 296 -0.14 -1.74 -17.34
C ALA A 296 0.54 -3.06 -17.73
N ARG A 297 1.85 -3.14 -17.56
CA ARG A 297 2.63 -4.38 -17.72
C ARG A 297 2.38 -5.28 -16.52
N ALA A 298 1.82 -6.45 -16.76
CA ALA A 298 1.39 -7.30 -15.65
C ALA A 298 2.54 -8.19 -15.17
N PHE A 299 2.86 -8.17 -13.86
CA PHE A 299 3.92 -8.99 -13.27
C PHE A 299 3.37 -10.11 -12.36
N ALA A 300 4.16 -11.17 -12.14
CA ALA A 300 3.76 -12.28 -11.29
C ALA A 300 3.80 -11.90 -9.79
N ALA A 301 2.65 -11.91 -9.10
CA ALA A 301 2.55 -11.60 -7.68
C ALA A 301 2.47 -12.84 -6.75
N GLY A 302 2.24 -14.03 -7.33
CA GLY A 302 2.07 -15.28 -6.59
C GLY A 302 0.72 -15.37 -5.85
N PRO A 303 0.55 -16.34 -4.94
CA PRO A 303 -0.73 -16.58 -4.25
C PRO A 303 -0.96 -15.66 -3.04
N GLY A 304 0.03 -14.90 -2.58
CA GLY A 304 -0.04 -14.18 -1.30
C GLY A 304 -1.22 -13.23 -1.14
N GLY A 305 -1.61 -12.98 0.11
CA GLY A 305 -2.65 -12.02 0.47
C GLY A 305 -2.18 -10.57 0.47
N HIS A 306 -3.09 -9.66 0.82
CA HIS A 306 -2.89 -8.21 0.69
C HIS A 306 -1.66 -7.66 1.42
N SER A 307 -1.22 -8.31 2.49
CA SER A 307 -0.10 -7.88 3.33
C SER A 307 1.17 -8.71 3.14
N ASP A 308 1.21 -9.59 2.12
CA ASP A 308 2.26 -10.60 1.97
C ASP A 308 3.32 -10.24 0.91
N TYR A 309 3.08 -9.23 0.07
CA TYR A 309 3.87 -8.92 -1.13
C TYR A 309 5.38 -8.78 -0.90
N LEU A 310 5.79 -8.23 0.25
CA LEU A 310 7.19 -7.98 0.59
C LEU A 310 7.76 -8.98 1.61
N LYS A 311 7.04 -10.07 1.92
CA LYS A 311 7.57 -11.12 2.79
C LYS A 311 8.74 -11.84 2.10
N PRO A 312 9.73 -12.33 2.85
CA PRO A 312 10.85 -13.08 2.29
C PRO A 312 10.39 -14.28 1.45
N GLY A 313 11.04 -14.50 0.31
CA GLY A 313 10.82 -15.67 -0.55
C GLY A 313 9.56 -15.65 -1.41
N THR A 314 8.73 -14.62 -1.35
CA THR A 314 7.51 -14.56 -2.17
C THR A 314 7.81 -14.28 -3.65
N THR A 315 6.92 -14.75 -4.53
CA THR A 315 6.98 -14.43 -5.97
C THR A 315 6.89 -12.93 -6.21
N SER A 316 6.04 -12.22 -5.47
CA SER A 316 5.85 -10.78 -5.59
C SER A 316 7.11 -10.00 -5.23
N LEU A 317 7.78 -10.32 -4.12
CA LEU A 317 9.06 -9.69 -3.75
C LEU A 317 10.10 -9.85 -4.86
N ASN A 318 10.23 -11.06 -5.40
CA ASN A 318 11.16 -11.36 -6.49
C ASN A 318 10.81 -10.60 -7.77
N SER A 319 9.52 -10.48 -8.13
CA SER A 319 9.10 -9.72 -9.32
C SER A 319 9.33 -8.22 -9.15
N LEU A 320 9.00 -7.66 -7.99
CA LEU A 320 9.23 -6.25 -7.67
C LEU A 320 10.73 -5.91 -7.72
N ALA A 321 11.59 -6.76 -7.15
CA ALA A 321 13.04 -6.60 -7.24
C ALA A 321 13.53 -6.62 -8.70
N ARG A 322 13.03 -7.53 -9.54
CA ARG A 322 13.39 -7.58 -10.97
C ARG A 322 12.98 -6.32 -11.74
N ILE A 323 11.81 -5.75 -11.44
CA ILE A 323 11.38 -4.47 -12.02
C ILE A 323 12.38 -3.37 -11.67
N VAL A 324 12.74 -3.23 -10.39
CA VAL A 324 13.72 -2.22 -9.92
C VAL A 324 15.09 -2.42 -10.57
N LEU A 325 15.54 -3.66 -10.68
CA LEU A 325 16.83 -4.00 -11.29
C LEU A 325 16.83 -3.88 -12.82
N GLY A 326 15.64 -3.80 -13.44
CA GLY A 326 15.48 -3.73 -14.88
C GLY A 326 15.73 -5.06 -15.60
N THR A 327 15.61 -6.19 -14.90
CA THR A 327 15.81 -7.52 -15.49
C THR A 327 14.53 -8.04 -16.18
N PRO A 328 14.63 -8.72 -17.34
CA PRO A 328 13.47 -9.22 -18.06
C PRO A 328 12.61 -10.17 -17.22
N GLU A 329 11.28 -10.11 -17.40
CA GLU A 329 10.40 -11.12 -16.81
C GLU A 329 10.54 -12.45 -17.58
N ALA A 330 10.68 -13.58 -16.88
CA ALA A 330 10.52 -14.88 -17.53
C ALA A 330 9.08 -14.96 -18.09
N PRO A 331 8.88 -15.49 -19.31
CA PRO A 331 7.54 -15.63 -19.87
C PRO A 331 6.66 -16.47 -18.93
N ARG A 332 5.39 -16.06 -18.82
CA ARG A 332 4.39 -16.76 -18.01
C ARG A 332 4.26 -18.21 -18.51
N ALA A 333 4.29 -19.16 -17.58
CA ALA A 333 3.74 -20.50 -17.79
C ALA A 333 2.21 -20.45 -17.69
#